data_AF-A0A934FHY9-F1
#
_entry.id   AF-A0A934FHY9-F1
#
_cell.length_a   1.000
_cell.length_b   1.000
_cell.length_c   1.000
_cell.angle_alpha   90.00
_cell.angle_beta   90.00
_cell.angle_gamma   90.00
#
_symmetry.space_group_name_H-M   'P 1'
#
loop_
_entity.id
_entity.type
_entity.pdbx_description
1 polymer ?
#
loop_
_entity_poly.entity_id
_entity_poly.type
_entity_poly.pdbx_seq_one_letter_code
_entity_poly.pdbx_strand_id
1 'polypeptide(L)'
;MKTPLLALTLVTVCTASSALGQGAAVIIKQRAKETAGRPLNLPPGPGGGGQPTAGAPAPQGGAAQPNASKILSDLSVIKSRPQATQEQKDKLATNLGGVALGASKPSSEALQALANALADALAGKKISSGDQTALATALVGAVNAAGGSPQLRAAIQGVRDGLTIAGSNDAAIEAVAKALTGLTTKAK
;
A
#
# COMPACT_ATOMS: atom_id res chain seq x y z
N MET A 1 7.63 -57.22 -9.12
CA MET A 1 6.63 -57.91 -9.96
C MET A 1 5.27 -57.22 -9.80
N LYS A 2 4.65 -56.87 -10.93
CA LYS A 2 3.20 -56.69 -11.19
C LYS A 2 2.40 -55.58 -10.49
N THR A 3 2.23 -54.49 -11.23
CA THR A 3 0.95 -53.76 -11.43
C THR A 3 -0.16 -54.69 -11.95
N PRO A 4 -1.45 -54.37 -11.72
CA PRO A 4 -2.29 -53.59 -12.67
C PRO A 4 -3.29 -52.65 -11.95
N LEU A 5 -4.19 -51.86 -12.54
CA LEU A 5 -4.39 -51.16 -13.83
C LEU A 5 -5.87 -50.67 -13.79
N LEU A 6 -6.12 -49.43 -14.22
CA LEU A 6 -7.33 -48.88 -14.87
C LEU A 6 -8.68 -48.66 -14.13
N ALA A 7 -9.13 -47.39 -14.14
CA ALA A 7 -10.41 -46.89 -14.73
C ALA A 7 -10.47 -45.35 -14.49
N LEU A 8 -10.06 -44.48 -15.42
CA LEU A 8 -10.75 -43.99 -16.63
C LEU A 8 -12.20 -43.50 -16.40
N THR A 9 -12.35 -42.22 -16.05
CA THR A 9 -13.55 -41.43 -16.41
C THR A 9 -13.12 -40.08 -16.97
N LEU A 10 -13.47 -39.91 -18.23
CA LEU A 10 -13.30 -38.76 -19.10
C LEU A 10 -14.52 -37.83 -18.93
N VAL A 11 -14.33 -36.53 -18.68
CA VAL A 11 -15.30 -35.53 -19.16
C VAL A 11 -14.59 -34.25 -19.58
N THR A 12 -14.75 -33.96 -20.87
CA THR A 12 -14.28 -32.79 -21.60
C THR A 12 -15.35 -31.70 -21.55
N VAL A 13 -15.02 -30.46 -21.16
CA VAL A 13 -15.74 -29.26 -21.64
C VAL A 13 -14.77 -28.09 -21.82
N CYS A 14 -15.01 -27.37 -22.91
CA CYS A 14 -14.19 -26.43 -23.66
C CYS A 14 -13.92 -25.05 -23.03
N THR A 15 -12.74 -24.52 -23.36
CA THR A 15 -12.38 -23.14 -23.78
C THR A 15 -13.23 -21.94 -23.33
N ALA A 16 -12.57 -20.97 -22.69
CA ALA A 16 -12.58 -19.57 -23.14
C ALA A 16 -11.44 -18.76 -22.48
N SER A 17 -10.41 -18.46 -23.26
CA SER A 17 -9.45 -17.39 -22.97
C SER A 17 -10.14 -16.05 -23.21
N SER A 18 -10.54 -15.33 -22.17
CA SER A 18 -11.07 -13.97 -22.32
C SER A 18 -9.99 -12.95 -21.99
N ALA A 19 -9.60 -12.25 -23.06
CA ALA A 19 -8.71 -11.12 -23.08
C ALA A 19 -9.16 -9.99 -22.14
N LEU A 20 -8.29 -9.59 -21.21
CA LEU A 20 -8.47 -8.40 -20.37
C LEU A 20 -7.99 -7.14 -21.11
N GLY A 21 -8.58 -6.86 -22.27
CA GLY A 21 -8.09 -5.84 -23.20
C GLY A 21 -9.18 -5.13 -23.99
N GLN A 22 -10.31 -4.78 -23.37
CA GLN A 22 -11.38 -4.02 -24.04
C GLN A 22 -12.33 -3.37 -23.02
N GLY A 23 -11.86 -2.35 -22.30
CA GLY A 23 -12.71 -1.59 -21.35
C GLY A 23 -12.31 -0.12 -21.16
N ALA A 24 -11.12 0.28 -21.58
CA ALA A 24 -10.63 1.64 -21.34
C ALA A 24 -11.21 2.69 -22.32
N ALA A 25 -11.69 2.30 -23.50
CA ALA A 25 -12.05 3.25 -24.56
C ALA A 25 -13.49 3.81 -24.47
N VAL A 26 -14.43 3.10 -23.83
CA VAL A 26 -15.84 3.54 -23.77
C VAL A 26 -16.10 4.50 -22.59
N ILE A 27 -15.39 4.32 -21.46
CA ILE A 27 -15.59 5.09 -20.23
C ILE A 27 -15.12 6.55 -20.37
N ILE A 28 -14.18 6.84 -21.29
CA ILE A 28 -13.65 8.19 -21.50
C ILE A 28 -14.64 9.08 -22.27
N LYS A 29 -15.45 8.50 -23.19
CA LYS A 29 -16.34 9.28 -24.05
C LYS A 29 -17.64 9.70 -23.37
N GLN A 30 -18.08 8.97 -22.35
CA GLN A 30 -19.33 9.26 -21.63
C GLN A 30 -19.13 10.37 -20.58
N ARG A 31 -17.95 10.44 -19.94
CA ARG A 31 -17.63 11.39 -18.87
C ARG A 31 -17.50 12.86 -19.31
N ALA A 32 -17.33 13.12 -20.61
CA ALA A 32 -17.26 14.50 -21.14
C ALA A 32 -18.65 15.09 -21.45
N LYS A 33 -19.69 14.26 -21.61
CA LYS A 33 -21.03 14.72 -21.99
C LYS A 33 -21.89 15.11 -20.78
N GLU A 34 -21.58 14.61 -19.59
CA GLU A 34 -22.35 14.88 -18.36
C GLU A 34 -21.91 16.14 -17.59
N THR A 35 -20.75 16.72 -17.92
CA THR A 35 -20.21 17.90 -17.22
C THR A 35 -20.65 19.24 -17.82
N ALA A 36 -21.33 19.25 -18.97
CA ALA A 36 -21.69 20.46 -19.70
C ALA A 36 -23.07 21.05 -19.33
N GLY A 37 -23.83 20.42 -18.43
CA GLY A 37 -25.27 20.69 -18.29
C GLY A 37 -25.82 20.97 -16.90
N ARG A 38 -25.01 21.27 -15.88
CA ARG A 38 -25.53 21.41 -14.50
C ARG A 38 -25.31 22.80 -13.89
N PRO A 39 -26.35 23.64 -13.78
CA PRO A 39 -26.31 24.82 -12.93
C PRO A 39 -26.40 24.45 -11.43
N LEU A 40 -25.75 25.26 -10.59
CA LEU A 40 -25.75 25.20 -9.12
C LEU A 40 -27.17 25.38 -8.52
N ASN A 41 -27.42 24.76 -7.34
CA ASN A 41 -28.09 25.32 -6.13
C ASN A 41 -29.23 24.46 -5.46
N LEU A 42 -28.94 23.92 -4.25
CA LEU A 42 -29.78 23.69 -3.01
C LEU A 42 -30.90 22.58 -2.97
N PRO A 43 -31.51 22.20 -1.79
CA PRO A 43 -31.28 20.94 -1.04
C PRO A 43 -32.60 20.16 -0.68
N PRO A 44 -32.69 19.37 0.43
CA PRO A 44 -32.90 17.91 0.48
C PRO A 44 -34.38 17.42 0.48
N GLY A 45 -34.59 16.15 0.11
CA GLY A 45 -35.87 15.44 0.24
C GLY A 45 -35.71 14.09 0.96
N PRO A 46 -36.64 13.67 1.83
CA PRO A 46 -36.51 12.47 2.67
C PRO A 46 -37.16 11.22 2.06
N GLY A 47 -36.59 10.06 2.38
CA GLY A 47 -37.15 8.72 2.12
C GLY A 47 -36.62 8.07 0.83
N GLY A 48 -36.18 6.82 0.80
CA GLY A 48 -36.05 5.80 1.83
C GLY A 48 -35.47 4.54 1.17
N GLY A 49 -34.98 3.62 2.00
CA GLY A 49 -34.76 2.21 1.61
C GLY A 49 -33.41 1.90 0.98
N GLY A 50 -32.61 1.12 1.70
CA GLY A 50 -31.43 0.44 1.17
C GLY A 50 -30.19 0.71 2.02
N GLN A 51 -30.09 0.02 3.16
CA GLN A 51 -28.86 -0.08 3.93
C GLN A 51 -27.87 -0.95 3.12
N PRO A 52 -26.71 -0.44 2.67
CA PRO A 52 -25.57 -1.29 2.37
C PRO A 52 -24.83 -1.51 3.69
N THR A 53 -24.50 -2.77 3.95
CA THR A 53 -23.58 -3.19 5.00
C THR A 53 -22.38 -2.25 5.07
N ALA A 54 -21.91 -1.94 6.29
CA ALA A 54 -20.71 -1.16 6.53
C ALA A 54 -19.51 -1.90 5.93
N GLY A 55 -19.26 -1.67 4.64
CA GLY A 55 -18.00 -1.95 3.99
C GLY A 55 -16.96 -1.06 4.64
N ALA A 56 -15.84 -1.68 5.03
CA ALA A 56 -14.63 -1.04 5.50
C ALA A 56 -14.36 0.29 4.76
N PRO A 57 -13.80 1.31 5.42
CA PRO A 57 -13.50 2.57 4.75
C PRO A 57 -12.61 2.26 3.54
N ALA A 58 -13.19 2.40 2.34
CA ALA A 58 -12.40 2.43 1.13
C ALA A 58 -11.37 3.55 1.32
N PRO A 59 -10.07 3.29 1.08
CA PRO A 59 -9.07 4.34 1.24
C PRO A 59 -9.48 5.48 0.32
N GLN A 60 -9.90 6.59 0.94
CA GLN A 60 -10.24 7.82 0.26
C GLN A 60 -9.07 8.13 -0.66
N GLY A 61 -9.35 8.27 -1.96
CA GLY A 61 -8.36 8.56 -2.98
C GLY A 61 -7.58 9.82 -2.62
N GLY A 62 -6.45 9.62 -1.96
CA GLY A 62 -5.46 10.65 -1.73
C GLY A 62 -4.79 10.95 -3.07
N ALA A 63 -4.76 12.22 -3.45
CA ALA A 63 -3.98 12.71 -4.58
C ALA A 63 -2.62 11.98 -4.61
N ALA A 64 -2.26 11.43 -5.77
CA ALA A 64 -1.00 10.72 -5.95
C ALA A 64 0.15 11.66 -5.54
N GLN A 65 0.67 11.47 -4.33
CA GLN A 65 1.85 12.19 -3.88
C GLN A 65 3.02 11.73 -4.75
N PRO A 66 3.71 12.63 -5.47
CA PRO A 66 4.79 12.23 -6.38
C PRO A 66 5.91 11.44 -5.67
N ASN A 67 6.07 11.65 -4.37
CA ASN A 67 7.03 10.92 -3.54
C ASN A 67 6.55 9.52 -3.10
N ALA A 68 5.24 9.21 -3.16
CA ALA A 68 4.72 7.87 -2.89
C ALA A 68 5.13 6.87 -3.99
N SER A 69 5.11 7.29 -5.26
CA SER A 69 5.64 6.49 -6.38
C SER A 69 7.14 6.24 -6.27
N LYS A 70 7.88 7.19 -5.67
CA LYS A 70 9.31 7.01 -5.39
C LYS A 70 9.56 6.01 -4.27
N ILE A 71 8.80 6.07 -3.17
CA ILE A 71 8.84 5.06 -2.11
C ILE A 71 8.61 3.66 -2.70
N LEU A 72 7.60 3.50 -3.58
CA LEU A 72 7.38 2.22 -4.27
C LEU A 72 8.60 1.77 -5.06
N SER A 73 9.25 2.68 -5.77
CA SER A 73 10.46 2.38 -6.54
C SER A 73 11.62 1.96 -5.63
N ASP A 74 11.82 2.64 -4.50
CA ASP A 74 12.85 2.29 -3.52
C ASP A 74 12.61 0.89 -2.93
N LEU A 75 11.37 0.57 -2.55
CA LEU A 75 11.01 -0.75 -2.02
C LEU A 75 11.26 -1.86 -3.05
N SER A 76 10.97 -1.61 -4.35
CA SER A 76 11.27 -2.54 -5.44
C SER A 76 12.77 -2.81 -5.59
N VAL A 77 13.60 -1.79 -5.42
CA VAL A 77 15.05 -1.91 -5.54
C VAL A 77 15.62 -2.64 -4.33
N ILE A 78 15.16 -2.30 -3.13
CA ILE A 78 15.60 -2.89 -1.86
C ILE A 78 15.28 -4.39 -1.81
N LYS A 79 14.05 -4.79 -2.16
CA LYS A 79 13.63 -6.21 -2.12
C LYS A 79 14.44 -7.09 -3.07
N SER A 80 14.91 -6.52 -4.18
CA SER A 80 15.61 -7.25 -5.24
C SER A 80 17.07 -7.58 -4.89
N ARG A 81 17.57 -7.08 -3.75
CA ARG A 81 18.97 -7.27 -3.32
C ARG A 81 19.02 -7.95 -1.97
N PRO A 82 19.95 -8.89 -1.73
CA PRO A 82 20.10 -9.56 -0.44
C PRO A 82 20.49 -8.61 0.70
N GLN A 83 21.06 -7.45 0.37
CA GLN A 83 21.39 -6.38 1.31
C GLN A 83 21.12 -5.03 0.67
N ALA A 84 20.50 -4.12 1.41
CA ALA A 84 20.27 -2.75 0.98
C ALA A 84 21.53 -1.89 1.20
N THR A 85 21.93 -1.11 0.20
CA THR A 85 23.07 -0.19 0.31
C THR A 85 22.71 1.05 1.11
N GLN A 86 23.71 1.76 1.64
CA GLN A 86 23.48 3.00 2.38
C GLN A 86 22.77 4.07 1.52
N GLU A 87 23.12 4.16 0.23
CA GLU A 87 22.47 5.07 -0.70
C GLU A 87 20.97 4.76 -0.89
N GLN A 88 20.59 3.48 -0.91
CA GLN A 88 19.18 3.07 -1.01
C GLN A 88 18.39 3.44 0.26
N LYS A 89 19.00 3.25 1.42
CA LYS A 89 18.41 3.65 2.71
C LYS A 89 18.23 5.18 2.78
N ASP A 90 19.21 5.93 2.30
CA ASP A 90 19.17 7.39 2.29
C ASP A 90 18.13 7.96 1.32
N LYS A 91 18.02 7.37 0.11
CA LYS A 91 16.96 7.70 -0.85
C LYS A 91 15.58 7.42 -0.28
N LEU A 92 15.38 6.27 0.35
CA LEU A 92 14.12 5.93 1.01
C LEU A 92 13.78 6.92 2.13
N ALA A 93 14.73 7.27 2.99
CA ALA A 93 14.53 8.26 4.06
C ALA A 93 14.15 9.63 3.49
N THR A 94 14.83 10.07 2.43
CA THR A 94 14.54 11.32 1.72
C THR A 94 13.13 11.31 1.14
N ASN A 95 12.73 10.23 0.47
CA ASN A 95 11.40 10.12 -0.13
C ASN A 95 10.29 10.04 0.93
N LEU A 96 10.54 9.37 2.06
CA LEU A 96 9.66 9.39 3.24
C LEU A 96 9.52 10.82 3.81
N GLY A 97 10.62 11.57 3.92
CA GLY A 97 10.58 12.97 4.33
C GLY A 97 9.88 13.90 3.33
N GLY A 98 9.86 13.51 2.05
CA GLY A 98 9.15 14.21 0.99
C GLY A 98 7.64 13.96 0.97
N VAL A 99 7.14 12.90 1.61
CA VAL A 99 5.69 12.66 1.77
C VAL A 99 5.13 13.18 3.09
N ALA A 100 5.99 13.58 4.03
CA ALA A 100 5.57 14.14 5.30
C ALA A 100 5.02 15.56 5.13
N LEU A 101 3.76 15.75 5.52
CA LEU A 101 3.01 16.99 5.44
C LEU A 101 2.71 17.53 6.85
N GLY A 102 2.54 18.85 6.96
CA GLY A 102 2.09 19.51 8.17
C GLY A 102 3.17 19.80 9.22
N ALA A 103 2.75 20.38 10.34
CA ALA A 103 3.61 20.86 11.41
C ALA A 103 4.27 19.73 12.22
N SER A 104 3.70 18.51 12.23
CA SER A 104 4.24 17.35 12.94
C SER A 104 5.20 16.54 12.08
N LYS A 105 6.01 17.20 11.27
CA LYS A 105 6.95 16.53 10.37
C LYS A 105 8.00 15.75 11.21
N PRO A 106 8.22 14.45 10.93
CA PRO A 106 9.25 13.69 11.64
C PRO A 106 10.63 14.28 11.37
N SER A 107 11.50 14.24 12.38
CA SER A 107 12.91 14.59 12.21
C SER A 107 13.64 13.65 11.22
N SER A 108 14.70 14.16 10.59
CA SER A 108 15.50 13.36 9.64
C SER A 108 16.08 12.11 10.28
N GLU A 109 16.49 12.17 11.54
CA GLU A 109 16.98 10.99 12.28
C GLU A 109 15.93 9.90 12.41
N ALA A 110 14.68 10.27 12.71
CA ALA A 110 13.59 9.30 12.83
C ALA A 110 13.26 8.65 11.48
N LEU A 111 13.29 9.44 10.40
CA LEU A 111 13.12 8.93 9.03
C LEU A 111 14.27 8.02 8.61
N GLN A 112 15.52 8.33 8.97
CA GLN A 112 16.68 7.48 8.70
C GLN A 112 16.58 6.15 9.45
N ALA A 113 16.18 6.18 10.74
CA ALA A 113 15.99 4.98 11.54
C ALA A 113 14.90 4.07 10.93
N LEU A 114 13.79 4.66 10.47
CA LEU A 114 12.74 3.94 9.76
C LEU A 114 13.24 3.32 8.46
N ALA A 115 13.94 4.10 7.62
CA ALA A 115 14.45 3.61 6.35
C ALA A 115 15.47 2.47 6.54
N ASN A 116 16.34 2.58 7.55
CA ASN A 116 17.29 1.53 7.90
C ASN A 116 16.58 0.24 8.32
N ALA A 117 15.62 0.32 9.25
CA ALA A 117 14.88 -0.84 9.74
C ALA A 117 14.07 -1.50 8.62
N LEU A 118 13.41 -0.69 7.77
CA LEU A 118 12.58 -1.19 6.68
C LEU A 118 13.44 -1.87 5.60
N ALA A 119 14.58 -1.27 5.27
CA ALA A 119 15.49 -1.82 4.27
C ALA A 119 16.12 -3.13 4.73
N ASP A 120 16.43 -3.26 6.03
CA ASP A 120 16.91 -4.50 6.63
C ASP A 120 15.82 -5.59 6.63
N ALA A 121 14.58 -5.23 6.98
CA ALA A 121 13.46 -6.15 6.98
C ALA A 121 13.13 -6.70 5.58
N LEU A 122 13.23 -5.86 4.54
CA LEU A 122 12.85 -6.20 3.17
C LEU A 122 13.99 -6.76 2.31
N ALA A 123 15.26 -6.61 2.71
CA ALA A 123 16.38 -7.07 1.89
C ALA A 123 16.28 -8.57 1.58
N GLY A 124 16.30 -8.90 0.28
CA GLY A 124 16.21 -10.26 -0.23
C GLY A 124 14.84 -10.93 -0.07
N LYS A 125 13.81 -10.18 0.35
CA LYS A 125 12.46 -10.71 0.55
C LYS A 125 11.63 -10.68 -0.73
N LYS A 126 10.72 -11.65 -0.85
CA LYS A 126 9.75 -11.70 -1.96
C LYS A 126 8.44 -11.09 -1.51
N ILE A 127 8.17 -9.87 -1.98
CA ILE A 127 6.89 -9.18 -1.79
C ILE A 127 6.23 -8.94 -3.15
N SER A 128 4.92 -9.24 -3.24
CA SER A 128 4.13 -8.99 -4.44
C SER A 128 3.96 -7.48 -4.68
N SER A 129 3.67 -7.08 -5.91
CA SER A 129 3.42 -5.67 -6.25
C SER A 129 2.24 -5.08 -5.48
N GLY A 130 1.21 -5.91 -5.20
CA GLY A 130 0.04 -5.51 -4.40
C GLY A 130 0.42 -5.18 -2.96
N ASP A 131 1.11 -6.11 -2.29
CA ASP A 131 1.58 -5.94 -0.90
C ASP A 131 2.58 -4.79 -0.77
N GLN A 132 3.44 -4.61 -1.77
CA GLN A 132 4.37 -3.49 -1.81
C GLN A 132 3.64 -2.14 -1.91
N THR A 133 2.51 -2.11 -2.63
CA THR A 133 1.63 -0.94 -2.71
C THR A 133 0.98 -0.65 -1.37
N ALA A 134 0.41 -1.68 -0.74
CA ALA A 134 -0.18 -1.56 0.59
C ALA A 134 0.84 -1.08 1.64
N LEU A 135 2.07 -1.62 1.60
CA LEU A 135 3.16 -1.23 2.49
C LEU A 135 3.55 0.25 2.29
N ALA A 136 3.69 0.71 1.05
CA ALA A 136 3.98 2.12 0.77
C ALA A 136 2.87 3.05 1.26
N THR A 137 1.60 2.69 1.05
CA THR A 137 0.45 3.45 1.56
C THR A 137 0.45 3.51 3.09
N ALA A 138 0.73 2.39 3.76
CA ALA A 138 0.83 2.35 5.22
C ALA A 138 1.97 3.23 5.74
N LEU A 139 3.14 3.22 5.08
CA LEU A 139 4.27 4.09 5.43
C LEU A 139 3.93 5.58 5.29
N VAL A 140 3.31 5.97 4.18
CA VAL A 140 2.85 7.35 3.97
C VAL A 140 1.85 7.75 5.06
N GLY A 141 0.91 6.85 5.39
CA GLY A 141 -0.05 7.05 6.48
C GLY A 141 0.63 7.26 7.83
N ALA A 142 1.62 6.44 8.18
CA ALA A 142 2.35 6.54 9.45
C ALA A 142 3.16 7.84 9.57
N VAL A 143 3.84 8.24 8.48
CA VAL A 143 4.65 9.46 8.43
C VAL A 143 3.82 10.73 8.61
N ASN A 144 2.56 10.70 8.19
CA ASN A 144 1.63 11.83 8.30
C ASN A 144 0.69 11.73 9.51
N ALA A 145 0.74 10.63 10.27
CA ALA A 145 -0.15 10.42 11.40
C ALA A 145 0.36 11.13 12.66
N ALA A 146 -0.58 11.70 13.43
CA ALA A 146 -0.27 12.26 14.75
C ALA A 146 0.04 11.14 15.77
N GLY A 147 0.87 11.46 16.76
CA GLY A 147 1.20 10.56 17.87
C GLY A 147 -0.05 10.06 18.59
N GLY A 148 -0.09 8.75 18.87
CA GLY A 148 -1.22 8.12 19.56
C GLY A 148 -2.53 8.03 18.76
N SER A 149 -2.56 8.55 17.53
CA SER A 149 -3.76 8.50 16.69
C SER A 149 -4.13 7.07 16.28
N PRO A 150 -5.43 6.76 16.10
CA PRO A 150 -5.86 5.48 15.55
C PRO A 150 -5.28 5.23 14.14
N GLN A 151 -5.03 6.30 13.39
CA GLN A 151 -4.37 6.25 12.08
C GLN A 151 -2.93 5.74 12.17
N LEU A 152 -2.15 6.21 13.13
CA LEU A 152 -0.80 5.69 13.36
C LEU A 152 -0.83 4.20 13.72
N ARG A 153 -1.76 3.79 14.58
CA ARG A 153 -1.92 2.38 14.98
C ARG A 153 -2.27 1.51 13.78
N ALA A 154 -3.23 1.94 12.95
CA ALA A 154 -3.61 1.23 11.73
C ALA A 154 -2.45 1.15 10.73
N ALA A 155 -1.69 2.23 10.56
CA ALA A 155 -0.53 2.26 9.69
C ALA A 155 0.59 1.33 10.17
N ILE A 156 0.87 1.29 11.48
CA ILE A 156 1.82 0.34 12.07
C ILE A 156 1.36 -1.11 11.81
N GLN A 157 0.07 -1.41 12.00
CA GLN A 157 -0.45 -2.75 11.70
C GLN A 157 -0.32 -3.11 10.22
N GLY A 158 -0.65 -2.18 9.30
CA GLY A 158 -0.48 -2.40 7.87
C GLY A 158 0.97 -2.67 7.46
N VAL A 159 1.93 -2.00 8.10
CA VAL A 159 3.36 -2.28 7.88
C VAL A 159 3.75 -3.65 8.43
N ARG A 160 3.28 -4.01 9.63
CA ARG A 160 3.54 -5.34 10.21
C ARG A 160 3.00 -6.47 9.32
N ASP A 161 1.78 -6.33 8.84
CA ASP A 161 1.13 -7.29 7.94
C ASP A 161 1.92 -7.45 6.64
N GLY A 162 2.27 -6.33 5.97
CA GLY A 162 3.08 -6.36 4.76
C GLY A 162 4.47 -6.98 4.95
N LEU A 163 5.13 -6.74 6.09
CA LEU A 163 6.41 -7.35 6.40
C LEU A 163 6.29 -8.85 6.74
N THR A 164 5.19 -9.25 7.38
CA THR A 164 4.88 -10.65 7.68
C THR A 164 4.64 -11.42 6.37
N ILE A 165 3.83 -10.87 5.45
CA ILE A 165 3.59 -11.44 4.12
C ILE A 165 4.90 -11.53 3.33
N ALA A 166 5.80 -10.55 3.45
CA ALA A 166 7.12 -10.58 2.84
C ALA A 166 8.07 -11.63 3.45
N GLY A 167 7.69 -12.29 4.55
CA GLY A 167 8.52 -13.28 5.25
C GLY A 167 9.62 -12.65 6.10
N SER A 168 9.40 -11.45 6.64
CA SER A 168 10.30 -10.83 7.63
C SER A 168 10.13 -11.54 8.98
N ASN A 169 11.21 -11.63 9.76
CA ASN A 169 11.15 -12.22 11.11
C ASN A 169 10.59 -11.21 12.11
N ASP A 170 10.03 -11.69 13.23
CA ASP A 170 9.44 -10.85 14.29
C ASP A 170 10.37 -9.73 14.79
N ALA A 171 11.67 -10.03 14.95
CA ALA A 171 12.65 -9.02 15.38
C ALA A 171 12.75 -7.83 14.40
N ALA A 172 12.69 -8.10 13.09
CA ALA A 172 12.72 -7.06 12.06
C ALA A 172 11.39 -6.29 12.00
N ILE A 173 10.27 -6.99 12.16
CA ILE A 173 8.92 -6.40 12.22
C ILE A 173 8.82 -5.45 13.42
N GLU A 174 9.31 -5.87 14.59
CA GLU A 174 9.32 -5.06 15.81
C GLU A 174 10.27 -3.87 15.70
N ALA A 175 11.44 -4.03 15.06
CA ALA A 175 12.35 -2.92 14.80
C ALA A 175 11.69 -1.83 13.95
N VAL A 176 10.95 -2.21 12.90
CA VAL A 176 10.20 -1.26 12.06
C VAL A 176 9.05 -0.62 12.84
N ALA A 177 8.28 -1.40 13.59
CA ALA A 177 7.17 -0.88 14.41
C ALA A 177 7.66 0.15 15.46
N LYS A 178 8.80 -0.13 16.09
CA LYS A 178 9.47 0.80 17.01
C LYS A 178 9.91 2.08 16.30
N ALA A 179 10.49 1.97 15.11
CA ALA A 179 10.90 3.12 14.32
C ALA A 179 9.70 4.00 13.92
N LEU A 180 8.57 3.39 13.53
CA LEU A 180 7.32 4.11 13.21
C LEU A 180 6.76 4.85 14.42
N THR A 181 6.78 4.22 15.60
CA THR A 181 6.35 4.88 16.85
C THR A 181 7.28 6.05 17.21
N GLY A 182 8.58 5.92 16.91
CA GLY A 182 9.58 6.97 17.11
C GLY A 182 9.39 8.23 16.25
N LEU A 183 8.63 8.15 15.14
CA LEU A 183 8.35 9.29 14.27
C LEU A 183 7.67 10.44 15.02
N THR A 184 6.76 10.11 15.95
CA THR A 184 5.95 11.10 16.66
C THR A 184 6.61 11.64 17.93
N THR A 185 7.64 10.95 18.44
CA THR A 185 8.42 11.39 19.61
C THR A 185 9.55 12.35 19.25
N LYS A 186 9.95 12.38 17.98
CA LYS A 186 10.98 13.28 17.45
C LYS A 186 10.42 14.22 16.37
N ALA A 187 9.18 14.67 16.53
CA ALA A 187 8.65 15.78 15.74
C ALA A 187 9.37 17.07 16.17
N LYS A 188 9.80 17.88 15.19
CA LYS A 188 10.66 19.05 15.41
C LYS A 188 9.85 20.31 15.65
#